data_AF-A0A355S427-F1
#
_entry.id   AF-A0A355S427-F1
#
_cell.length_a   1.000
_cell.length_b   1.000
_cell.length_c   1.000
_cell.angle_alpha   90.00
_cell.angle_beta   90.00
_cell.angle_gamma   90.00
#
_symmetry.space_group_name_H-M   'P 1'
#
loop_
_entity.id
_entity.type
_entity.pdbx_description
1 polymer ?
#
loop_
_entity_poly.entity_id
_entity_poly.type
_entity_poly.pdbx_seq_one_letter_code
_entity_poly.pdbx_strand_id
1 'polypeptide(L)'
;ISSKGTWIIALTKDITVDKDISLEGEFKNGKKDEKGNDIIQRKIALYAQDENRNVTARYTLTAPKLTILSPEASIVNGTFKGDIYVSAKDFQLIGTKVDGNVYFTNEEAKSTFKKDDKSTITGKTELKKE
;
A
#
# COMPACT_ATOMS: atom_id res chain seq x y z
N ILE A 1 -1.18 -1.92 11.63
CA ILE A 1 -2.51 -1.41 11.18
C ILE A 1 -3.49 -2.59 11.23
N SER A 2 -4.42 -2.56 12.20
CA SER A 2 -5.23 -3.71 12.61
C SER A 2 -6.29 -4.15 11.57
N SER A 3 -6.64 -5.44 11.63
CA SER A 3 -7.77 -6.07 10.95
C SER A 3 -9.16 -5.60 11.43
N LYS A 4 -9.22 -4.82 12.53
CA LYS A 4 -10.47 -4.19 13.02
C LYS A 4 -10.65 -2.73 12.56
N GLY A 5 -9.80 -2.26 11.64
CA GLY A 5 -9.81 -0.88 11.16
C GLY A 5 -10.80 -0.63 10.01
N THR A 6 -10.47 0.34 9.16
CA THR A 6 -11.27 0.76 8.00
C THR A 6 -10.55 0.45 6.70
N TRP A 7 -11.25 0.14 5.61
CA TRP A 7 -10.63 -0.19 4.31
C TRP A 7 -9.60 0.86 3.81
N ILE A 8 -9.74 2.13 4.20
CA ILE A 8 -8.81 3.23 3.88
C ILE A 8 -8.15 3.81 5.14
N ILE A 9 -6.85 4.05 5.05
CA ILE A 9 -6.03 4.82 6.00
C ILE A 9 -5.47 6.01 5.23
N ALA A 10 -5.84 7.23 5.61
CA ALA A 10 -5.38 8.45 4.95
C ALA A 10 -4.50 9.27 5.89
N LEU A 11 -3.30 9.63 5.43
CA LEU A 11 -2.42 10.54 6.13
C LEU A 11 -2.83 11.99 5.86
N THR A 12 -2.74 12.82 6.89
CA THR A 12 -2.99 14.27 6.82
C THR A 12 -1.72 15.10 7.03
N LYS A 13 -0.59 14.43 7.31
CA LYS A 13 0.75 14.98 7.50
C LYS A 13 1.78 13.86 7.39
N ASP A 14 3.05 14.24 7.39
CA ASP A 14 4.15 13.27 7.49
C ASP A 14 4.14 12.56 8.85
N ILE A 15 4.43 11.26 8.83
CA ILE A 15 4.48 10.42 10.02
C ILE A 15 5.77 9.62 10.00
N THR A 16 6.46 9.58 11.13
CA THR A 16 7.58 8.67 11.38
C THR A 16 7.20 7.73 12.52
N VAL A 17 7.46 6.45 12.35
CA VAL A 17 7.22 5.40 13.33
C VAL A 17 8.49 4.57 13.46
N ASP A 18 9.00 4.40 14.68
CA ASP A 18 10.24 3.67 14.94
C ASP A 18 10.03 2.15 15.07
N LYS A 19 8.89 1.65 14.58
CA LYS A 19 8.46 0.26 14.70
C LYS A 19 7.93 -0.25 13.38
N ASP A 20 8.06 -1.55 13.19
CA ASP A 20 7.50 -2.26 12.05
C ASP A 20 5.98 -2.13 12.01
N ILE A 21 5.44 -2.06 10.80
CA ILE A 21 4.01 -1.94 10.53
C ILE A 21 3.55 -3.19 9.81
N SER A 22 2.54 -3.88 10.33
CA SER A 22 1.79 -4.91 9.58
C SER A 22 0.47 -4.33 9.08
N LEU A 23 0.19 -4.44 7.78
CA LEU A 23 -1.09 -4.08 7.18
C LEU A 23 -1.94 -5.34 6.99
N GLU A 24 -2.85 -5.57 7.93
CA GLU A 24 -3.65 -6.79 8.02
C GLU A 24 -5.14 -6.55 7.75
N GLY A 25 -5.86 -7.66 7.56
CA GLY A 25 -7.31 -7.74 7.41
C GLY A 25 -7.76 -7.72 5.95
N GLU A 26 -8.97 -8.20 5.71
CA GLU A 26 -9.66 -8.11 4.42
C GLU A 26 -10.86 -7.17 4.58
N PHE A 27 -11.00 -6.19 3.69
CA PHE A 27 -12.03 -5.17 3.81
C PHE A 27 -12.79 -4.97 2.50
N LYS A 28 -14.08 -4.69 2.62
CA LYS A 28 -14.94 -4.26 1.53
C LYS A 28 -14.97 -2.74 1.48
N ASN A 29 -14.91 -2.14 0.30
CA ASN A 29 -14.99 -0.68 0.14
C ASN A 29 -16.43 -0.14 0.01
N GLY A 30 -17.43 -1.00 0.19
CA GLY A 30 -18.86 -0.67 0.08
C GLY A 30 -19.38 -0.59 -1.35
N LYS A 31 -18.55 -0.87 -2.36
CA LYS A 31 -18.96 -0.96 -3.78
C LYS A 31 -19.11 -2.42 -4.20
N LYS A 32 -19.87 -2.61 -5.28
CA LYS A 32 -20.07 -3.90 -5.94
C LYS A 32 -19.45 -3.92 -7.32
N ASP A 33 -18.95 -5.08 -7.73
CA ASP A 33 -18.53 -5.33 -9.11
C ASP A 33 -19.74 -5.46 -10.07
N GLU A 34 -19.49 -5.61 -11.36
CA GLU A 34 -20.53 -5.77 -12.39
C GLU A 34 -21.43 -7.01 -12.16
N LYS A 35 -20.94 -7.99 -11.39
CA LYS A 35 -21.65 -9.23 -11.04
C LYS A 35 -22.37 -9.11 -9.69
N GLY A 36 -22.30 -7.97 -9.01
CA GLY A 36 -22.95 -7.71 -7.74
C GLY A 36 -22.19 -8.20 -6.50
N ASN A 37 -20.94 -8.66 -6.65
CA ASN A 37 -20.08 -9.09 -5.53
C ASN A 37 -19.42 -7.89 -4.88
N ASP A 38 -19.17 -7.97 -3.58
CA ASP A 38 -18.47 -6.91 -2.86
C ASP A 38 -17.01 -6.78 -3.32
N ILE A 39 -16.57 -5.55 -3.55
CA ILE A 39 -15.20 -5.26 -3.94
C ILE A 39 -14.31 -5.23 -2.69
N ILE A 40 -13.31 -6.12 -2.66
CA ILE A 40 -12.24 -6.12 -1.66
C ILE A 40 -11.23 -5.02 -2.00
N GLN A 41 -10.85 -4.24 -0.99
CA GLN A 41 -9.85 -3.19 -1.15
C GLN A 41 -9.24 -2.81 0.20
N ARG A 42 -7.92 -2.58 0.19
CA ARG A 42 -7.22 -1.92 1.28
C ARG A 42 -6.35 -0.79 0.74
N LYS A 43 -6.37 0.38 1.37
CA LYS A 43 -5.66 1.56 0.86
C LYS A 43 -4.93 2.33 1.95
N ILE A 44 -3.65 2.63 1.71
CA ILE A 44 -2.87 3.65 2.40
C ILE A 44 -2.77 4.85 1.45
N ALA A 45 -3.48 5.94 1.78
CA ALA A 45 -3.45 7.19 1.04
C ALA A 45 -2.43 8.13 1.66
N LEU A 46 -1.34 8.40 0.95
CA LEU A 46 -0.26 9.30 1.39
C LEU A 46 -0.41 10.69 0.73
N TYR A 47 -1.64 11.18 0.61
CA TYR A 47 -1.92 12.42 -0.08
C TYR A 47 -3.22 13.07 0.41
N ALA A 48 -3.34 14.38 0.15
CA ALA A 48 -4.60 15.10 0.23
C ALA A 48 -5.09 15.47 -1.18
N GLN A 49 -6.39 15.66 -1.32
CA GLN A 49 -7.03 16.11 -2.56
C GLN A 49 -8.13 17.13 -2.29
N ASP A 50 -8.44 17.94 -3.30
CA ASP A 50 -9.60 18.82 -3.29
C ASP A 50 -10.89 18.10 -3.71
N GLU A 51 -12.00 18.83 -3.74
CA GLU A 51 -13.32 18.33 -4.15
C GLU A 51 -13.35 17.83 -5.61
N ASN A 52 -12.49 18.40 -6.47
CA ASN A 52 -12.33 18.02 -7.86
C ASN A 52 -11.37 16.81 -8.06
N ARG A 53 -10.90 16.21 -6.96
CA ARG A 53 -9.96 15.08 -6.92
C ARG A 53 -8.56 15.42 -7.44
N ASN A 54 -8.17 16.70 -7.46
CA ASN A 54 -6.80 17.09 -7.71
C ASN A 54 -5.96 16.79 -6.47
N VAL A 55 -4.79 16.18 -6.65
CA VAL A 55 -3.84 15.96 -5.55
C VAL A 55 -3.26 17.31 -5.12
N THR A 56 -3.55 17.73 -3.88
CA THR A 56 -3.13 19.02 -3.32
C THR A 56 -1.93 18.91 -2.38
N ALA A 57 -1.69 17.74 -1.80
CA ALA A 57 -0.51 17.48 -0.97
C ALA A 57 -0.07 16.02 -1.08
N ARG A 58 1.20 15.76 -0.81
CA ARG A 58 1.80 14.43 -0.72
C ARG A 58 2.55 14.31 0.59
N TYR A 59 2.40 13.18 1.26
CA TYR A 59 2.95 12.93 2.58
C TYR A 59 3.95 11.78 2.57
N THR A 60 4.83 11.78 3.57
CA THR A 60 5.81 10.75 3.82
C THR A 60 5.41 9.91 5.03
N LEU A 61 5.33 8.59 4.84
CA LEU A 61 5.28 7.61 5.92
C LEU A 61 6.64 6.95 6.06
N THR A 62 7.31 7.15 7.20
CA THR A 62 8.59 6.54 7.51
C THR A 62 8.41 5.44 8.56
N ALA A 63 8.86 4.23 8.25
CA ALA A 63 8.92 3.11 9.19
C ALA A 63 10.03 2.15 8.76
N PRO A 64 10.69 1.41 9.67
CA PRO A 64 11.74 0.46 9.28
C PRO A 64 11.25 -0.59 8.27
N LYS A 65 10.08 -1.20 8.55
CA LYS A 65 9.47 -2.25 7.73
C LYS A 65 7.95 -2.06 7.64
N LEU A 66 7.38 -2.31 6.46
CA LEU A 66 5.95 -2.45 6.23
C LEU A 66 5.64 -3.82 5.62
N THR A 67 4.91 -4.67 6.36
CA THR A 67 4.45 -5.98 5.89
C THR A 67 3.03 -5.89 5.34
N ILE A 68 2.83 -6.26 4.07
CA ILE A 68 1.53 -6.30 3.41
C ILE A 68 0.95 -7.71 3.54
N LEU A 69 -0.06 -7.84 4.41
CA LEU A 69 -0.81 -9.07 4.68
C LEU A 69 -2.26 -8.99 4.21
N SER A 70 -2.74 -7.80 3.84
CA SER A 70 -4.08 -7.58 3.27
C SER A 70 -4.06 -7.82 1.76
N PRO A 71 -4.99 -8.62 1.20
CA PRO A 71 -5.17 -8.71 -0.25
C PRO A 71 -5.66 -7.37 -0.82
N GLU A 72 -5.45 -7.14 -2.11
CA GLU A 72 -5.91 -5.93 -2.84
C GLU A 72 -5.45 -4.62 -2.16
N ALA A 73 -4.31 -4.68 -1.47
CA ALA A 73 -3.75 -3.54 -0.79
C ALA A 73 -3.08 -2.57 -1.78
N SER A 74 -3.18 -1.29 -1.51
CA SER A 74 -2.55 -0.25 -2.31
C SER A 74 -1.90 0.83 -1.45
N ILE A 75 -0.74 1.30 -1.87
CA ILE A 75 -0.19 2.59 -1.42
C ILE A 75 -0.37 3.57 -2.58
N VAL A 76 -0.94 4.74 -2.26
CA VAL A 76 -1.34 5.72 -3.28
C VAL A 76 -0.73 7.08 -2.98
N ASN A 77 -0.03 7.63 -3.98
CA ASN A 77 0.74 8.86 -3.95
C ASN A 77 1.82 8.89 -2.84
N GLY A 78 2.42 10.04 -2.61
CA GLY A 78 3.34 10.26 -1.49
C GLY A 78 4.60 9.42 -1.52
N THR A 79 5.21 9.25 -0.35
CA THR A 79 6.45 8.47 -0.19
C THR A 79 6.36 7.55 1.02
N PHE A 80 6.71 6.28 0.82
CA PHE A 80 7.03 5.38 1.92
C PHE A 80 8.56 5.28 2.05
N LYS A 81 9.09 5.53 3.24
CA LYS A 81 10.52 5.35 3.55
C LYS A 81 10.70 4.13 4.45
N GLY A 82 11.42 3.14 3.97
CA GLY A 82 11.57 1.84 4.61
C GLY A 82 11.40 0.68 3.64
N ASP A 83 11.60 -0.54 4.15
CA ASP A 83 11.45 -1.75 3.35
C ASP A 83 10.02 -2.28 3.38
N ILE A 84 9.51 -2.71 2.24
CA ILE A 84 8.19 -3.31 2.10
C ILE A 84 8.34 -4.82 1.91
N TYR A 85 7.61 -5.60 2.70
CA TYR A 85 7.53 -7.06 2.58
C TYR A 85 6.11 -7.44 2.18
N VAL A 86 5.96 -8.09 1.04
CA VAL A 86 4.66 -8.39 0.43
C VAL A 86 4.42 -9.88 0.52
N SER A 87 3.39 -10.26 1.30
CA SER A 87 2.95 -11.65 1.43
C SER A 87 1.56 -11.87 0.85
N ALA A 88 0.72 -10.83 0.78
CA ALA A 88 -0.59 -10.91 0.16
C ALA A 88 -0.54 -10.67 -1.35
N LYS A 89 -1.53 -11.22 -2.05
CA LYS A 89 -1.73 -11.03 -3.48
C LYS A 89 -2.32 -9.66 -3.84
N ASP A 90 -2.13 -9.28 -5.11
CA ASP A 90 -2.71 -8.11 -5.75
C ASP A 90 -2.33 -6.78 -5.07
N PHE A 91 -1.13 -6.72 -4.49
CA PHE A 91 -0.58 -5.48 -3.93
C PHE A 91 -0.23 -4.48 -5.04
N GLN A 92 -0.53 -3.19 -4.82
CA GLN A 92 -0.38 -2.15 -5.83
C GLN A 92 0.36 -0.90 -5.31
N LEU A 93 1.25 -0.36 -6.14
CA LEU A 93 1.80 0.98 -5.99
C LEU A 93 1.23 1.90 -7.07
N ILE A 94 0.61 3.00 -6.65
CA ILE A 94 -0.03 3.97 -7.55
C ILE A 94 0.52 5.36 -7.24
N GLY A 95 1.25 5.98 -8.17
CA GLY A 95 1.93 7.27 -7.98
C GLY A 95 2.83 7.39 -6.74
N THR A 96 3.28 6.27 -6.17
CA THR A 96 3.98 6.20 -4.88
C THR A 96 5.48 6.05 -5.08
N LYS A 97 6.27 6.81 -4.31
CA LYS A 97 7.71 6.54 -4.19
C LYS A 97 7.97 5.64 -2.99
N VAL A 98 8.67 4.54 -3.20
CA VAL A 98 9.24 3.69 -2.15
C VAL A 98 10.73 4.00 -2.06
N ASP A 99 11.12 4.63 -0.96
CA ASP A 99 12.51 4.89 -0.62
C ASP A 99 13.03 3.75 0.27
N GLY A 100 13.41 2.65 -0.38
CA GLY A 100 13.71 1.37 0.23
C GLY A 100 13.52 0.20 -0.74
N ASN A 101 13.50 -1.01 -0.21
CA ASN A 101 13.37 -2.24 -0.98
C ASN A 101 11.93 -2.76 -0.96
N VAL A 102 11.57 -3.55 -1.97
CA VAL A 102 10.33 -4.33 -2.01
C VAL A 102 10.70 -5.82 -2.13
N TYR A 103 10.33 -6.58 -1.11
CA TYR A 103 10.55 -8.02 -1.03
C TYR A 103 9.24 -8.77 -1.13
N PHE A 104 9.18 -9.79 -1.98
CA PHE A 104 8.05 -10.71 -2.04
C PHE A 104 8.39 -11.97 -1.26
N THR A 105 7.51 -12.40 -0.36
CA THR A 105 7.74 -13.61 0.46
C THR A 105 7.32 -14.89 -0.27
N ASN A 106 6.51 -14.78 -1.33
CA ASN A 106 6.05 -15.89 -2.15
C ASN A 106 5.84 -15.49 -3.61
N GLU A 107 5.71 -16.49 -4.48
CA GLU A 107 5.58 -16.32 -5.94
C GLU A 107 4.25 -15.64 -6.33
N GLU A 108 3.16 -15.90 -5.59
CA GLU A 108 1.84 -15.31 -5.88
C GLU A 108 1.84 -13.80 -5.62
N ALA A 109 2.38 -13.37 -4.49
CA ALA A 109 2.57 -11.95 -4.16
C ALA A 109 3.41 -11.23 -5.22
N LYS A 110 4.47 -11.89 -5.72
CA LYS A 110 5.32 -11.35 -6.79
C LYS A 110 4.60 -11.26 -8.14
N SER A 111 3.90 -12.32 -8.54
CA SER A 111 3.27 -12.40 -9.86
C SER A 111 2.04 -11.49 -9.98
N THR A 112 1.37 -11.20 -8.87
CA THR A 112 0.18 -10.35 -8.81
C THR A 112 0.48 -8.89 -8.47
N PHE A 113 1.72 -8.57 -8.08
CA PHE A 113 2.14 -7.21 -7.77
C PHE A 113 2.02 -6.28 -8.99
N LYS A 114 1.45 -5.09 -8.77
CA LYS A 114 1.30 -4.06 -9.80
C LYS A 114 1.95 -2.77 -9.37
N LYS A 115 2.70 -2.15 -10.28
CA LYS A 115 3.30 -0.82 -10.10
C LYS A 115 2.97 0.01 -11.32
N ASP A 116 2.33 1.16 -11.14
CA ASP A 116 2.11 2.09 -12.25
C ASP A 116 3.41 2.81 -12.69
N ASP A 117 3.33 3.52 -13.82
CA ASP A 117 4.48 4.23 -14.39
C ASP A 117 4.91 5.44 -13.54
N LYS A 118 4.01 5.96 -12.70
CA LYS A 118 4.28 7.10 -11.82
C LYS A 118 4.93 6.69 -10.49
N SER A 119 4.88 5.41 -10.14
CA SER A 119 5.49 4.88 -8.93
C SER A 119 6.96 4.54 -9.16
N THR A 120 7.77 4.70 -8.13
CA THR A 120 9.21 4.42 -8.17
C THR A 120 9.63 3.64 -6.93
N ILE A 121 10.62 2.76 -7.09
CA ILE A 121 11.27 2.02 -6.00
C ILE A 121 12.76 2.33 -6.12
N THR A 122 13.38 2.88 -5.08
CA THR A 122 14.80 3.27 -5.12
C THR A 122 15.74 2.10 -4.86
N GLY A 123 15.28 1.09 -4.11
CA GLY A 123 16.04 -0.11 -3.79
C GLY A 123 15.71 -1.29 -4.70
N LYS A 124 15.96 -2.49 -4.17
CA LYS A 124 15.74 -3.75 -4.87
C LYS A 124 14.26 -4.11 -4.93
N THR A 125 13.91 -4.88 -5.95
CA THR A 125 12.62 -5.56 -6.07
C THR A 125 12.91 -7.03 -6.35
N GLU A 126 12.76 -7.90 -5.35
CA GLU A 126 13.14 -9.31 -5.49
C GLU A 126 12.26 -10.26 -4.67
N LEU A 127 12.24 -11.53 -5.09
CA LEU A 127 11.67 -12.60 -4.29
C LEU A 127 12.66 -12.91 -3.16
N LYS A 128 12.22 -12.77 -1.92
CA LYS A 128 12.98 -13.14 -0.73
C LYS A 128 12.06 -13.94 0.18
N LYS A 129 12.17 -15.26 0.06
CA LYS A 129 11.51 -16.19 0.98
C LYS A 129 12.16 -15.96 2.35
N GLU A 130 11.36 -15.54 3.33
CA GLU A 130 11.78 -15.52 4.75
C GLU A 130 11.95 -16.96 5.26
#